data_AF-A0AAE0W3F1-F1
#
_entry.id   AF-A0AAE0W3F1-F1
#
_cell.length_a   1.000
_cell.length_b   1.000
_cell.length_c   1.000
_cell.angle_alpha   90.00
_cell.angle_beta   90.00
_cell.angle_gamma   90.00
#
_symmetry.space_group_name_H-M   'P 1'
#
loop_
_entity.id
_entity.type
_entity.pdbx_description
1 polymer ?
#
loop_
_entity_poly.entity_id
_entity_poly.type
_entity_poly.pdbx_seq_one_letter_code
_entity_poly.pdbx_strand_id
1 'polypeptide(L)'
;MEMYLHVKADLHEQLAFNPHNFGRIEPILALLRGNASFQDYPGNVQIQLAKCMEYDSYEARRMILKQGHRPEAFYIILSGSVLANIQDTSPTTGKTFVRTVHEMSAGDTFGVLQFSANV
;
A
#
# COMPACT_ATOMS: atom_id res chain seq x y z
N MET A 1 -4.83 8.46 -11.20
CA MET A 1 -4.13 7.56 -10.29
C MET A 1 -5.09 6.50 -9.82
N GLU A 2 -5.18 5.43 -10.59
CA GLU A 2 -5.80 4.18 -10.23
C GLU A 2 -4.67 3.22 -9.82
N MET A 3 -4.78 2.55 -8.68
CA MET A 3 -3.77 1.60 -8.22
C MET A 3 -4.28 0.17 -8.36
N TYR A 4 -3.52 -0.66 -9.09
CA TYR A 4 -3.84 -2.05 -9.37
C TYR A 4 -2.81 -2.99 -8.74
N LEU A 5 -3.26 -3.97 -7.97
CA LEU A 5 -2.36 -4.99 -7.44
C LEU A 5 -1.96 -5.97 -8.55
N HIS A 6 -0.67 -6.23 -8.74
CA HIS A 6 -0.16 -7.36 -9.52
C HIS A 6 0.56 -8.32 -8.56
N VAL A 7 -0.13 -9.37 -8.14
CA VAL A 7 0.46 -10.40 -7.27
C VAL A 7 1.26 -11.37 -8.13
N LYS A 8 2.56 -11.53 -7.86
CA LYS A 8 3.24 -12.79 -8.18
C LYS A 8 2.76 -13.82 -7.16
N ALA A 9 2.23 -14.93 -7.64
CA ALA A 9 1.61 -15.97 -6.83
C ALA A 9 2.48 -16.34 -5.60
N ASP A 10 1.78 -16.63 -4.50
CA ASP A 10 2.25 -17.09 -3.18
C ASP A 10 2.37 -16.05 -2.07
N LEU A 11 1.23 -15.78 -1.42
CA LEU A 11 1.17 -15.54 0.04
C LEU A 11 -0.28 -15.72 0.55
N HIS A 12 -0.89 -16.89 0.32
CA HIS A 12 -2.32 -17.09 0.56
C HIS A 12 -2.69 -17.60 1.97
N GLU A 13 -1.79 -17.63 2.96
CA GLU A 13 -2.15 -18.27 4.25
C GLU A 13 -1.77 -17.59 5.56
N GLN A 14 -1.04 -16.47 5.59
CA GLN A 14 -0.42 -16.09 6.87
C GLN A 14 -0.98 -14.91 7.67
N LEU A 15 -1.97 -14.14 7.22
CA LEU A 15 -2.31 -12.93 7.97
C LEU A 15 -3.78 -12.55 7.97
N ALA A 16 -4.71 -13.45 8.29
CA ALA A 16 -6.05 -12.97 8.70
C ALA A 16 -5.95 -12.27 10.06
N PHE A 17 -5.67 -10.96 10.09
CA PHE A 17 -5.69 -10.18 11.32
C PHE A 17 -7.14 -9.84 11.67
N ASN A 18 -7.61 -10.35 12.81
CA ASN A 18 -8.94 -10.06 13.33
C ASN A 18 -8.86 -8.79 14.21
N PRO A 19 -9.41 -7.64 13.79
CA PRO A 19 -9.33 -6.36 14.50
C PRO A 19 -10.06 -6.35 15.86
N HIS A 20 -10.76 -7.42 16.22
CA HIS A 20 -11.40 -7.57 17.54
C HIS A 20 -10.48 -8.24 18.60
N ASN A 21 -9.25 -8.61 18.25
CA ASN A 21 -8.29 -9.21 19.19
C ASN A 21 -7.24 -8.18 19.65
N PHE A 22 -7.71 -7.19 20.43
CA PHE A 22 -6.97 -6.05 21.00
C PHE A 22 -5.81 -6.41 21.98
N GLY A 23 -5.25 -7.60 21.92
CA GLY A 23 -4.36 -8.10 22.98
C GLY A 23 -2.86 -8.06 22.69
N ARG A 24 -2.45 -8.25 21.43
CA ARG A 24 -1.04 -8.57 21.11
C ARG A 24 -0.56 -7.83 19.87
N ILE A 25 0.26 -6.80 20.09
CA ILE A 25 0.92 -6.01 19.04
C ILE A 25 2.26 -6.60 18.62
N GLU A 26 2.81 -7.52 19.42
CA GLU A 26 4.11 -8.15 19.21
C GLU A 26 4.20 -8.90 17.88
N PRO A 27 3.17 -9.64 17.41
CA PRO A 27 3.21 -10.28 16.10
C PRO A 27 3.26 -9.26 14.95
N ILE A 28 2.53 -8.14 15.06
CA ILE A 28 2.56 -7.06 14.05
C ILE A 28 3.94 -6.41 14.03
N LEU A 29 4.48 -6.07 15.20
CA LEU A 29 5.82 -5.50 15.32
C LEU A 29 6.89 -6.45 14.78
N ALA A 30 6.77 -7.75 15.05
CA ALA A 30 7.68 -8.77 14.53
C ALA A 30 7.61 -8.88 13.00
N LEU A 31 6.39 -8.89 12.44
CA LEU A 31 6.14 -8.92 10.99
C LEU A 31 6.73 -7.69 10.28
N LEU A 32 6.50 -6.51 10.85
CA LEU A 32 6.90 -5.23 10.26
C LEU A 32 8.34 -4.82 10.56
N ARG A 33 9.06 -5.57 11.42
CA ARG A 33 10.44 -5.25 11.82
C ARG A 33 11.41 -5.15 10.65
N GLY A 34 11.17 -5.93 9.59
CA GLY A 34 11.99 -5.92 8.37
C GLY A 34 11.50 -4.96 7.28
N ASN A 35 10.36 -4.29 7.47
CA ASN A 35 9.77 -3.39 6.49
C ASN A 35 10.45 -2.01 6.56
N ALA A 36 11.06 -1.58 5.45
CA ALA A 36 11.86 -0.35 5.40
C ALA A 36 11.05 0.88 5.84
N SER A 37 9.88 1.11 5.24
CA SER A 37 9.07 2.27 5.59
C SER A 37 8.52 2.23 7.02
N PHE A 38 8.31 1.05 7.60
CA PHE A 38 7.94 0.95 9.01
C PHE A 38 9.11 1.32 9.95
N GLN A 39 10.35 0.98 9.55
CA GLN A 39 11.55 1.32 10.32
C GLN A 39 11.91 2.81 10.30
N ASP A 40 11.39 3.59 9.34
CA ASP A 40 11.57 5.05 9.29
C ASP A 40 10.89 5.77 10.47
N TYR A 41 9.93 5.12 11.12
CA TYR A 41 9.22 5.69 12.27
C TYR A 41 9.95 5.38 13.60
N PRO A 42 9.97 6.32 14.56
CA PRO A 42 10.46 6.05 15.92
C PRO A 42 9.69 4.91 16.61
N GLY A 43 10.34 4.17 17.50
CA GLY A 43 9.77 2.97 18.12
C GLY A 43 8.44 3.19 18.86
N ASN A 44 8.24 4.36 19.48
CA ASN A 44 6.95 4.71 20.07
C ASN A 44 5.84 4.88 19.02
N VAL A 45 6.16 5.41 17.84
CA VAL A 45 5.23 5.55 16.72
C VAL A 45 4.94 4.18 16.11
N GLN A 46 5.95 3.32 15.94
CA GLN A 46 5.77 1.93 15.49
C GLN A 46 4.77 1.17 16.39
N ILE A 47 4.87 1.33 17.71
CA ILE A 47 3.93 0.74 18.67
C ILE A 47 2.51 1.28 18.47
N GLN A 48 2.34 2.58 18.22
CA GLN A 48 1.00 3.16 17.99
C GLN A 48 0.41 2.70 16.66
N LEU A 49 1.23 2.64 15.59
CA LEU A 49 0.84 2.08 14.30
C LEU A 49 0.38 0.62 14.47
N ALA A 50 1.16 -0.21 15.16
CA ALA A 50 0.79 -1.60 15.40
C ALA A 50 -0.52 -1.78 16.20
N LYS A 51 -1.01 -0.75 16.91
CA LYS A 51 -2.30 -0.78 17.62
C LYS A 51 -3.49 -0.43 16.73
N CYS A 52 -3.29 0.29 15.63
CA CYS A 52 -4.37 0.78 14.77
C CYS A 52 -4.32 0.24 13.34
N MET A 53 -3.27 -0.49 12.97
CA MET A 53 -3.17 -1.11 11.65
C MET A 53 -4.09 -2.33 11.55
N GLU A 54 -4.75 -2.41 10.40
CA GLU A 54 -5.54 -3.57 10.00
C GLU A 54 -4.83 -4.28 8.84
N TYR A 55 -5.03 -5.60 8.74
CA TYR A 55 -4.51 -6.35 7.61
C TYR A 55 -5.58 -6.45 6.53
N ASP A 56 -5.19 -6.09 5.31
CA ASP A 56 -5.98 -6.33 4.11
C ASP A 56 -5.21 -7.20 3.12
N SER A 57 -5.94 -8.12 2.49
CA SER A 57 -5.48 -8.88 1.33
C SER A 57 -6.37 -8.62 0.14
N TYR A 58 -5.78 -8.45 -1.04
CA TYR A 58 -6.52 -8.22 -2.27
C TYR A 58 -6.10 -9.24 -3.34
N GLU A 59 -7.04 -9.61 -4.21
CA GLU A 59 -6.74 -10.44 -5.37
C GLU A 59 -5.93 -9.67 -6.41
N ALA A 60 -5.23 -10.41 -7.29
CA ALA A 60 -4.55 -9.81 -8.42
C ALA A 60 -5.52 -9.01 -9.30
N ARG A 61 -5.03 -7.89 -9.82
CA ARG A 61 -5.74 -6.90 -10.65
C ARG A 61 -6.88 -6.17 -9.96
N ARG A 62 -7.01 -6.30 -8.63
CA ARG A 62 -7.96 -5.50 -7.85
C ARG A 62 -7.51 -4.04 -7.81
N MET A 63 -8.46 -3.13 -8.04
CA MET A 63 -8.25 -1.70 -7.82
C MET A 63 -8.38 -1.41 -6.31
N ILE A 64 -7.31 -0.89 -5.69
CA ILE A 64 -7.27 -0.57 -4.25
C ILE A 64 -7.64 0.90 -4.04
N LEU A 65 -7.10 1.80 -4.86
CA LEU A 65 -7.38 3.24 -4.81
C LEU A 65 -7.74 3.78 -6.19
N LYS A 66 -8.66 4.76 -6.19
CA LYS A 66 -9.12 5.46 -7.39
C LYS A 66 -8.97 6.97 -7.22
N GLN A 67 -8.38 7.64 -8.21
CA GLN A 67 -8.22 9.09 -8.21
C GLN A 67 -9.58 9.80 -8.12
N GLY A 68 -9.61 10.88 -7.35
CA GLY A 68 -10.81 11.68 -7.12
C GLY A 68 -11.71 11.11 -6.03
N HIS A 69 -11.42 9.92 -5.50
CA HIS A 69 -12.08 9.40 -4.31
C HIS A 69 -11.34 9.88 -3.06
N ARG A 70 -12.09 10.06 -1.96
CA ARG A 70 -11.53 10.48 -0.68
C ARG A 70 -10.54 9.41 -0.19
N PRO A 71 -9.30 9.77 0.20
CA PRO A 71 -8.41 8.81 0.84
C PRO A 71 -8.92 8.48 2.24
N GLU A 72 -9.00 7.18 2.55
CA GLU A 72 -9.51 6.68 3.84
C GLU A 72 -8.41 6.07 4.71
N ALA A 73 -7.32 5.61 4.09
CA ALA A 73 -6.24 4.91 4.79
C ALA A 73 -4.87 5.12 4.12
N PHE A 74 -3.83 4.80 4.89
CA PHE A 74 -2.45 4.65 4.46
C PHE A 74 -2.05 3.19 4.51
N TYR A 75 -1.28 2.74 3.53
CA TYR A 75 -0.97 1.32 3.34
C TYR A 75 0.53 1.08 3.35
N ILE A 76 0.93 -0.02 4.00
CA ILE A 76 2.28 -0.59 3.95
C ILE A 76 2.18 -1.92 3.20
N ILE A 77 2.98 -2.09 2.15
CA ILE A 77 2.96 -3.33 1.36
C ILE A 77 3.78 -4.39 2.10
N LEU A 78 3.10 -5.46 2.53
CA LEU A 78 3.72 -6.62 3.16
C LEU A 78 4.27 -7.61 2.12
N SER A 79 3.55 -7.78 1.02
CA SER A 79 3.90 -8.70 -0.08
C SER A 79 3.15 -8.36 -1.37
N GLY A 80 3.63 -8.88 -2.49
CA GLY A 80 3.09 -8.58 -3.83
C GLY A 80 3.61 -7.27 -4.41
N SER A 81 2.99 -6.83 -5.52
CA SER A 81 3.34 -5.57 -6.19
C SER A 81 2.08 -4.74 -6.47
N VAL A 82 2.15 -3.43 -6.34
CA VAL A 82 1.08 -2.46 -6.66
C VAL A 82 1.56 -1.54 -7.78
N LEU A 83 0.74 -1.38 -8.82
CA LEU A 83 0.97 -0.44 -9.91
C LEU A 83 0.15 0.82 -9.72
N ALA A 84 0.80 1.98 -9.71
CA ALA A 84 0.12 3.27 -9.80
C ALA A 84 -0.01 3.69 -11.25
N ASN A 85 -1.24 3.83 -11.72
CA ASN A 85 -1.57 4.19 -13.10
C ASN A 85 -2.25 5.56 -13.15
N ILE A 86 -1.86 6.46 -14.04
CA ILE A 86 -2.59 7.71 -14.26
C ILE A 86 -3.34 7.66 -15.59
N GLN A 87 -4.52 8.28 -15.61
CA GLN A 87 -5.20 8.57 -16.86
C GLN A 87 -4.64 9.89 -17.38
N ASP A 88 -4.07 9.83 -18.58
CA ASP A 88 -3.46 10.96 -19.26
C ASP A 88 -4.20 11.21 -20.58
N THR A 89 -4.09 12.42 -21.12
CA THR A 89 -4.72 12.79 -22.40
C THR A 89 -3.63 13.22 -23.36
N SER A 90 -3.54 12.52 -24.50
CA SER A 90 -2.58 12.88 -25.54
C SER A 90 -2.88 14.30 -26.05
N PRO A 91 -1.94 15.25 -25.95
CA PRO A 91 -2.17 16.62 -26.40
C PRO A 91 -2.31 16.71 -27.92
N THR A 92 -1.75 15.74 -28.66
CA THR A 92 -1.80 15.70 -30.12
C THR A 92 -3.08 15.05 -30.67
N THR A 93 -3.59 14.02 -29.99
CA THR A 93 -4.73 13.22 -30.52
C THR A 93 -6.02 13.41 -29.73
N GLY A 94 -5.97 14.05 -28.56
CA GLY A 94 -7.10 14.18 -27.63
C GLY A 94 -7.56 12.87 -26.99
N LYS A 95 -6.91 11.74 -27.30
CA LYS A 95 -7.28 10.43 -26.75
C LYS A 95 -6.76 10.26 -25.33
N THR A 96 -7.63 9.76 -24.46
CA THR A 96 -7.26 9.34 -23.11
C THR A 96 -6.58 7.98 -23.14
N PHE A 97 -5.52 7.81 -22.35
CA PHE A 97 -4.84 6.54 -22.17
C PHE A 97 -4.42 6.38 -20.72
N VAL A 98 -4.18 5.14 -20.31
CA VAL A 98 -3.69 4.82 -18.97
C VAL A 98 -2.21 4.50 -19.08
N ARG A 99 -1.38 5.13 -18.24
CA ARG A 99 0.04 4.80 -18.13
C ARG A 99 0.43 4.50 -16.69
N THR A 100 1.23 3.46 -16.50
CA THR A 100 1.88 3.16 -15.23
C THR A 100 2.96 4.20 -14.97
N VAL A 101 2.90 4.83 -13.80
CA VAL A 101 3.87 5.85 -13.35
C VAL A 101 4.76 5.35 -12.23
N HIS A 102 4.33 4.33 -11.50
CA HIS A 102 5.09 3.77 -10.41
C HIS A 102 4.72 2.30 -10.19
N GLU A 103 5.71 1.49 -9.86
CA GLU A 103 5.55 0.12 -9.38
C GLU A 103 6.13 0.07 -7.98
N MET A 104 5.34 -0.45 -7.03
CA MET A 104 5.68 -0.56 -5.61
C MET A 104 5.58 -2.02 -5.22
N SER A 105 6.36 -2.43 -4.23
CA SER A 105 6.50 -3.81 -3.79
C SER A 105 6.60 -3.90 -2.26
N ALA A 106 6.84 -5.10 -1.73
CA ALA A 106 7.02 -5.31 -0.30
C ALA A 106 8.09 -4.36 0.28
N GLY A 107 7.73 -3.62 1.33
CA GLY A 107 8.59 -2.57 1.88
C GLY A 107 8.10 -1.16 1.58
N ASP A 108 7.40 -0.96 0.47
CA ASP A 108 6.92 0.35 0.04
C ASP A 108 5.57 0.73 0.67
N THR A 109 5.21 2.01 0.53
CA THR A 109 3.97 2.57 1.09
C THR A 109 3.20 3.40 0.08
N PHE A 110 1.88 3.46 0.24
CA PHE A 110 1.01 4.29 -0.59
C PHE A 110 -0.24 4.77 0.17
N GLY A 111 -1.06 5.62 -0.46
CA GLY A 111 -2.31 6.14 0.13
C GLY A 111 -2.15 7.45 0.91
N VAL A 112 -0.92 7.88 1.17
CA VAL A 112 -0.61 9.28 1.52
C VAL A 112 -0.20 10.04 0.27
N LEU A 113 -0.39 11.36 0.29
CA LEU A 113 0.26 12.24 -0.69
C LEU A 113 1.78 12.13 -0.47
N GLN A 114 2.42 11.17 -1.13
CA GLN A 114 3.86 11.16 -1.28
C GLN A 114 4.19 12.36 -2.17
N PHE A 115 4.55 13.48 -1.56
CA PHE A 115 5.19 14.59 -2.25
C PHE A 115 6.60 14.11 -2.59
N SER A 116 6.77 13.36 -3.69
CA SER A 116 8.09 13.16 -4.28
C SER A 116 8.51 14.51 -4.86
N ALA A 117 9.16 15.34 -4.05
CA ALA A 117 9.93 16.45 -4.56
C ALA A 117 11.02 15.86 -5.45
N ASN A 118 10.82 15.94 -6.77
CA ASN A 118 11.93 15.85 -7.71
C ASN A 118 12.89 16.99 -7.34
N VAL A 119 14.07 16.64 -6.82
CA VAL A 119 15.25 17.50 -6.79
C VAL A 119 16.10 17.13 -8.00
#